data_AF-A0A2A7URD8-F1
#
_entry.id   AF-A0A2A7URD8-F1
#
_cell.length_a   1.000
_cell.length_b   1.000
_cell.length_c   1.000
_cell.angle_alpha   90.00
_cell.angle_beta   90.00
_cell.angle_gamma   90.00
#
_symmetry.space_group_name_H-M   'P 1'
#
loop_
_entity.id
_entity.type
_entity.pdbx_description
1 polymer ?
#
loop_
_entity_poly.entity_id
_entity_poly.type
_entity_poly.pdbx_seq_one_letter_code
_entity_poly.pdbx_strand_id
1 'polypeptide(L)'
;MNFRKFVVPVGLAILFYAAHRSYGWMGVAAVGGGTVMWLLLHFTRLMTIVRRASNQPIGYVGSAIMLNVKLKPKVSLMHVIAMTRSLGQRMSKEGQDPEIFRWTDGTNSHVTCEFVGGRLMKWTLQRPPQPEATATDAAQAPAALPPVAH
;
A
#
# COMPACT_ATOMS: atom_id res chain seq x y z
N MET A 1 5.46 -22.81 20.07
CA MET A 1 6.70 -21.98 20.02
C MET A 1 7.16 -21.87 18.57
N ASN A 2 7.61 -20.70 18.12
CA ASN A 2 7.90 -20.40 16.71
C ASN A 2 9.19 -21.11 16.20
N PHE A 3 9.14 -22.43 16.05
CA PHE A 3 10.26 -23.27 15.59
C PHE A 3 10.89 -22.75 14.29
N ARG A 4 10.07 -22.19 13.38
CA ARG A 4 10.52 -21.64 12.09
C ARG A 4 11.54 -20.51 12.19
N LYS A 5 11.58 -19.77 13.31
CA LYS A 5 12.57 -18.69 13.52
C LYS A 5 13.96 -19.23 13.88
N PHE A 6 14.04 -20.47 14.39
CA PHE A 6 15.30 -21.08 14.81
C PHE A 6 15.94 -21.97 13.73
N VAL A 7 15.16 -22.45 12.76
CA VAL A 7 15.67 -23.31 11.67
C VAL A 7 16.79 -22.64 10.88
N VAL A 8 16.64 -21.36 10.56
CA VAL A 8 17.62 -20.60 9.77
C VAL A 8 18.97 -20.44 10.50
N PRO A 9 19.04 -19.90 11.73
CA PRO A 9 20.32 -19.74 12.43
C PRO A 9 20.97 -21.08 12.77
N VAL A 10 20.19 -22.10 13.13
CA VAL A 10 20.71 -23.45 13.43
C VAL A 10 21.28 -24.11 12.18
N GLY A 11 20.60 -24.00 11.03
CA GLY A 11 21.11 -24.51 9.76
C GLY A 11 22.41 -23.83 9.32
N LEU A 12 22.53 -22.52 9.53
CA LEU A 12 23.74 -21.75 9.23
C LEU A 12 24.92 -22.18 10.10
N ALA A 13 24.68 -22.40 11.41
CA ALA A 13 25.71 -22.88 12.34
C ALA A 13 26.21 -24.29 11.96
N ILE A 14 25.30 -25.19 11.58
CA ILE A 14 25.66 -26.55 11.12
C ILE A 14 26.48 -26.49 9.83
N LEU A 15 26.11 -25.64 8.88
CA LEU A 15 26.84 -25.45 7.61
C LEU A 15 28.26 -24.93 7.83
N PHE A 16 28.43 -23.92 8.69
CA PHE A 16 29.76 -23.40 9.04
C PHE A 16 30.62 -24.45 9.73
N TYR A 17 30.04 -25.23 10.66
CA TYR A 17 30.75 -26.30 11.36
C TYR A 17 31.18 -27.41 10.40
N ALA A 18 30.29 -27.86 9.52
CA ALA A 18 30.59 -28.88 8.51
C ALA A 18 31.67 -28.40 7.54
N ALA A 19 31.59 -27.15 7.06
CA ALA A 19 32.57 -26.57 6.15
C ALA A 19 33.96 -26.41 6.78
N HIS A 20 34.01 -26.01 8.07
CA HIS A 20 35.25 -25.97 8.83
C HIS A 20 35.86 -27.37 9.01
N ARG A 21 35.03 -28.39 9.25
CA ARG A 21 35.49 -29.77 9.42
C ARG A 21 36.07 -30.37 8.14
N SER A 22 35.50 -30.08 6.96
CA SER A 22 35.89 -30.70 5.70
C SER A 22 36.97 -29.95 4.92
N TYR A 23 36.93 -28.60 4.93
CA TYR A 23 37.82 -27.76 4.11
C TYR A 23 38.61 -26.72 4.93
N GLY A 24 38.54 -26.79 6.26
CA GLY A 24 39.21 -25.86 7.15
C GLY A 24 38.76 -24.41 6.92
N TRP A 25 39.72 -23.49 6.87
CA TRP A 25 39.47 -22.06 6.68
C TRP A 25 38.90 -21.70 5.30
N MET A 26 39.21 -22.47 4.26
CA MET A 26 38.71 -22.20 2.90
C MET A 26 37.20 -22.48 2.78
N GLY A 27 36.69 -23.48 3.51
CA GLY A 27 35.26 -23.76 3.60
C GLY A 27 34.50 -22.67 4.33
N VAL A 28 35.05 -22.14 5.42
CA VAL A 28 34.48 -21.01 6.16
C VAL A 28 34.41 -19.75 5.28
N ALA A 29 35.45 -19.47 4.50
CA ALA A 29 35.44 -18.35 3.56
C ALA A 29 34.38 -18.52 2.47
N ALA A 30 34.19 -19.73 1.93
CA ALA A 30 33.16 -20.02 0.93
C ALA A 30 31.73 -19.86 1.48
N VAL A 31 31.43 -20.45 2.64
CA VAL A 31 30.10 -20.34 3.27
C VAL A 31 29.83 -18.92 3.75
N GLY A 32 30.84 -18.25 4.32
CA GLY A 32 30.76 -16.84 4.70
C GLY A 32 30.49 -15.92 3.51
N GLY A 33 31.24 -16.09 2.42
CA GLY A 33 31.02 -15.35 1.18
C GLY A 33 29.63 -15.57 0.59
N GLY A 34 29.18 -16.83 0.52
CA GLY A 34 27.82 -17.16 0.07
C GLY A 34 26.73 -16.58 0.98
N THR A 35 26.94 -16.59 2.30
CA THR A 35 26.02 -16.01 3.27
C THR A 35 25.93 -14.50 3.12
N VAL A 36 27.06 -13.81 2.99
CA VAL A 36 27.12 -12.36 2.78
C VAL A 36 26.46 -11.98 1.46
N MET A 37 26.77 -12.69 0.36
CA MET A 37 26.12 -12.51 -0.93
C MET A 37 24.60 -12.65 -0.82
N TRP A 38 24.13 -13.74 -0.18
CA TRP A 38 22.72 -14.00 0.03
C TRP A 38 22.06 -12.90 0.88
N LEU A 39 22.72 -12.44 1.94
CA LEU A 39 22.25 -11.34 2.79
C LEU A 39 22.13 -10.04 2.00
N LEU A 40 23.12 -9.71 1.16
CA LEU A 40 23.07 -8.54 0.28
C LEU A 40 21.90 -8.63 -0.70
N LEU A 41 21.66 -9.78 -1.33
CA LEU A 41 20.51 -9.99 -2.23
C LEU A 41 19.17 -9.91 -1.48
N HIS A 42 19.11 -10.45 -0.27
CA HIS A 42 17.91 -10.36 0.56
C HIS A 42 17.64 -8.91 0.98
N PHE A 43 18.70 -8.19 1.36
CA PHE A 43 18.63 -6.79 1.75
C PHE A 43 18.25 -5.89 0.58
N THR A 44 18.84 -6.06 -0.60
CA THR A 44 18.45 -5.30 -1.80
C THR A 44 16.99 -5.56 -2.17
N ARG A 45 16.54 -6.82 -2.11
CA ARG A 45 15.12 -7.17 -2.33
C ARG A 45 14.19 -6.45 -1.34
N LEU A 46 14.54 -6.42 -0.05
CA LEU A 46 13.79 -5.69 0.97
C LEU A 46 13.82 -4.18 0.70
N MET A 47 14.98 -3.64 0.33
CA MET A 47 15.16 -2.22 0.04
C MET A 47 14.34 -1.79 -1.18
N THR A 48 14.23 -2.61 -2.23
CA THR A 48 13.38 -2.33 -3.39
C THR A 48 11.90 -2.23 -2.99
N ILE A 49 11.44 -3.07 -2.06
CA ILE A 49 10.06 -3.06 -1.56
C ILE A 49 9.80 -1.80 -0.74
N VAL A 50 10.71 -1.46 0.18
CA VAL A 50 10.62 -0.24 1.01
C VAL A 50 10.71 1.01 0.14
N ARG A 51 11.59 1.04 -0.86
CA ARG A 51 11.73 2.15 -1.81
C ARG A 51 10.47 2.35 -2.65
N ARG A 52 9.75 1.27 -2.99
CA ARG A 52 8.45 1.34 -3.65
C ARG A 52 7.33 1.87 -2.75
N ALA A 53 7.44 1.67 -1.43
CA ALA A 53 6.54 2.26 -0.45
C ALA A 53 6.90 3.72 -0.12
N SER A 54 8.19 4.07 -0.08
CA SER A 54 8.68 5.43 0.15
C SER A 54 8.44 6.38 -1.03
N ASN A 55 8.31 5.84 -2.24
CA ASN A 55 7.90 6.62 -3.42
C ASN A 55 6.38 6.84 -3.49
N GLN A 56 5.61 6.35 -2.52
CA GLN A 56 4.18 6.67 -2.42
C GLN A 56 4.04 8.09 -1.84
N PRO A 57 3.40 9.03 -2.55
CA PRO A 57 3.20 10.38 -2.02
C PRO A 57 2.43 10.33 -0.70
N ILE A 58 2.75 11.27 0.19
CA ILE A 58 2.05 11.44 1.48
C ILE A 58 0.55 11.57 1.18
N GLY A 59 -0.27 10.79 1.90
CA GLY A 59 -1.70 10.74 1.69
C GLY A 59 -2.12 9.92 0.47
N TYR A 60 -1.27 9.08 -0.12
CA TYR A 60 -1.68 8.20 -1.22
C TYR A 60 -2.12 6.81 -0.75
N VAL A 61 -3.15 6.24 -1.36
CA VAL A 61 -3.56 4.83 -1.19
C VAL A 61 -3.81 4.17 -2.54
N GLY A 62 -3.49 2.88 -2.67
CA GLY A 62 -3.66 2.15 -3.94
C GLY A 62 -5.11 2.07 -4.44
N SER A 63 -6.11 2.15 -3.54
CA SER A 63 -7.53 2.30 -3.89
C SER A 63 -8.30 2.83 -2.68
N ALA A 64 -9.00 3.96 -2.86
CA ALA A 64 -9.81 4.58 -1.82
C ALA A 64 -11.00 3.67 -1.43
N ILE A 65 -11.57 2.96 -2.40
CA ILE A 65 -12.68 2.01 -2.19
C ILE A 65 -12.23 0.85 -1.30
N MET A 66 -11.07 0.25 -1.60
CA MET A 66 -10.56 -0.86 -0.82
C MET A 66 -10.26 -0.44 0.62
N LEU A 67 -9.74 0.78 0.81
CA LEU A 67 -9.53 1.33 2.15
C LEU A 67 -10.88 1.47 2.87
N ASN A 68 -11.86 2.10 2.25
CA ASN A 68 -13.20 2.28 2.81
C ASN A 68 -13.84 0.97 3.29
N VAL A 69 -13.68 -0.12 2.54
CA VAL A 69 -14.21 -1.45 2.90
C VAL A 69 -13.45 -2.10 4.07
N LYS A 70 -12.14 -1.86 4.16
CA LYS A 70 -11.31 -2.45 5.22
C LYS A 70 -11.36 -1.67 6.54
N LEU A 71 -11.84 -0.43 6.53
CA LEU A 71 -11.97 0.39 7.73
C LEU A 71 -13.03 -0.20 8.67
N LYS A 72 -12.70 -0.17 9.96
CA LYS A 72 -13.54 -0.64 11.04
C LYS A 72 -13.56 0.41 12.15
N PRO A 73 -14.66 0.56 12.88
CA PRO A 73 -14.69 1.49 14.00
C PRO A 73 -13.64 1.10 15.05
N LYS A 74 -13.10 2.11 15.75
CA LYS A 74 -12.14 1.98 16.86
C LYS A 74 -10.74 1.46 16.51
N VAL A 75 -10.42 1.27 15.23
CA VAL A 75 -9.03 0.98 14.82
C VAL A 75 -8.15 2.21 15.05
N SER A 76 -6.88 2.00 15.40
CA SER A 76 -5.95 3.11 15.65
C SER A 76 -5.45 3.73 14.34
N LEU A 77 -5.01 4.99 14.39
CA LEU A 77 -4.33 5.65 13.27
C LEU A 77 -3.15 4.82 12.75
N MET A 78 -2.34 4.26 13.64
CA MET A 78 -1.20 3.40 13.29
C MET A 78 -1.64 2.14 12.53
N HIS A 79 -2.80 1.56 12.87
CA HIS A 79 -3.35 0.42 12.13
C HIS A 79 -3.71 0.81 10.69
N VAL A 80 -4.34 1.98 10.51
CA VAL A 80 -4.70 2.50 9.18
C VAL A 80 -3.44 2.78 8.35
N ILE A 81 -2.41 3.41 8.94
CA ILE A 81 -1.13 3.66 8.26
C ILE A 81 -0.45 2.35 7.85
N ALA A 82 -0.46 1.34 8.72
CA ALA A 82 0.09 0.02 8.40
C ALA A 82 -0.66 -0.66 7.23
N MET A 83 -1.98 -0.48 7.17
CA MET A 83 -2.81 -1.02 6.08
C MET A 83 -2.60 -0.30 4.75
N THR A 84 -2.50 1.03 4.76
CA THR A 84 -2.30 1.85 3.55
C THR A 84 -0.85 1.87 3.08
N ARG A 85 0.09 1.59 4.00
CA ARG A 85 1.54 1.79 3.83
C ARG A 85 1.89 3.24 3.46
N SER A 86 1.06 4.19 3.89
CA SER A 86 1.21 5.61 3.62
C SER A 86 0.76 6.44 4.81
N LEU A 87 1.54 7.47 5.13
CA LEU A 87 1.16 8.49 6.10
C LEU A 87 -0.05 9.25 5.53
N GLY A 88 -1.16 9.31 6.27
CA GLY A 88 -2.31 10.10 5.85
C GLY A 88 -1.97 11.59 5.76
N GLN A 89 -2.57 12.30 4.82
CA GLN A 89 -2.47 13.75 4.77
C GLN A 89 -3.29 14.35 5.91
N ARG A 90 -2.62 14.91 6.93
CA ARG A 90 -3.27 15.57 8.05
C ARG A 90 -3.99 16.83 7.56
N MET A 91 -5.27 16.96 7.88
CA MET A 91 -6.12 18.10 7.54
C MET A 91 -6.47 18.97 8.76
N SER A 92 -6.44 18.40 9.97
CA SER A 92 -6.63 19.16 11.22
C SER A 92 -5.34 19.86 11.66
N LYS A 93 -5.44 20.88 12.52
CA LYS A 93 -4.27 21.47 13.18
C LYS A 93 -3.63 20.47 14.15
N GLU A 94 -2.36 20.72 14.48
CA GLU A 94 -1.61 19.80 15.33
C GLU A 94 -2.14 19.88 16.76
N GLY A 95 -2.36 18.72 17.40
CA GLY A 95 -2.97 18.66 18.73
C GLY A 95 -4.48 18.98 18.76
N GLN A 96 -5.14 19.05 17.60
CA GLN A 96 -6.57 19.32 17.51
C GLN A 96 -7.36 18.02 17.38
N ASP A 97 -8.35 17.83 18.25
CA ASP A 97 -9.29 16.70 18.25
C ASP A 97 -10.65 17.20 17.70
N PRO A 98 -11.28 16.53 16.73
CA PRO A 98 -10.84 15.31 16.03
C PRO A 98 -9.64 15.52 15.10
N GLU A 99 -8.73 14.55 15.11
CA GLU A 99 -7.63 14.46 14.16
C GLU A 99 -8.16 13.96 12.82
N ILE A 100 -8.02 14.77 11.76
CA ILE A 100 -8.54 14.44 10.43
C ILE A 100 -7.40 14.06 9.51
N PHE A 101 -7.46 12.87 8.92
CA PHE A 101 -6.48 12.38 7.95
C PHE A 101 -7.14 11.97 6.64
N ARG A 102 -6.51 12.29 5.51
CA ARG A 102 -7.00 11.98 4.17
C ARG A 102 -6.03 11.06 3.42
N TRP A 103 -6.59 10.06 2.74
CA TRP A 103 -5.89 9.26 1.74
C TRP A 103 -6.60 9.36 0.38
N THR A 104 -5.88 9.74 -0.66
CA THR A 104 -6.33 9.90 -2.05
C THR A 104 -5.74 8.79 -2.91
N ASP A 105 -6.50 8.25 -3.84
CA ASP A 105 -6.03 7.27 -4.82
C ASP A 105 -5.74 7.89 -6.19
N GLY A 106 -5.24 7.07 -7.13
CA GLY A 106 -4.91 7.53 -8.49
C GLY A 106 -6.10 7.98 -9.33
N THR A 107 -7.34 7.77 -8.88
CA THR A 107 -8.57 8.22 -9.56
C THR A 107 -9.09 9.55 -9.01
N ASN A 108 -8.31 10.21 -8.14
CA ASN A 108 -8.72 11.38 -7.33
C ASN A 108 -9.84 11.08 -6.32
N SER A 109 -10.21 9.81 -6.12
CA SER A 109 -11.10 9.43 -5.03
C SER A 109 -10.33 9.48 -3.72
N HIS A 110 -10.95 9.95 -2.64
CA HIS A 110 -10.28 10.05 -1.35
C HIS A 110 -11.17 9.59 -0.20
N VAL A 111 -10.53 9.01 0.82
CA VAL A 111 -11.14 8.67 2.09
C VAL A 111 -10.63 9.64 3.15
N THR A 112 -11.56 10.33 3.80
CA THR A 112 -11.27 11.18 4.96
C THR A 112 -11.67 10.42 6.22
N CYS A 113 -10.74 10.30 7.17
CA CYS A 113 -10.90 9.59 8.42
C CYS A 113 -10.80 10.58 9.59
N GLU A 114 -11.73 10.49 10.53
CA GLU A 114 -11.78 11.28 11.76
C GLU A 114 -11.39 10.39 12.94
N PHE A 115 -10.35 10.79 13.66
CA PHE A 115 -9.84 10.10 14.83
C PHE A 115 -10.05 10.95 16.09
N VAL A 116 -10.60 10.33 17.14
CA VAL A 116 -10.76 10.95 18.46
C VAL A 116 -9.92 10.13 19.45
N GLY A 117 -9.02 10.79 20.17
CA GLY A 117 -8.04 10.09 21.03
C GLY A 117 -7.26 8.99 20.29
N GLY A 118 -6.90 9.22 19.02
CA GLY A 118 -6.14 8.28 18.19
C GLY A 118 -6.91 7.07 17.64
N ARG A 119 -8.23 7.00 17.85
CA ARG A 119 -9.10 5.92 17.34
C ARG A 119 -10.07 6.42 16.27
N LEU A 120 -10.25 5.62 15.23
CA LEU A 120 -11.15 5.93 14.12
C LEU A 120 -12.60 5.93 14.61
N MET A 121 -13.25 7.08 14.51
CA MET A 121 -14.65 7.26 14.85
C MET A 121 -15.54 7.27 13.61
N LYS A 122 -15.09 7.96 12.57
CA LYS A 122 -15.84 8.14 11.33
C LYS A 122 -14.91 8.15 10.14
N TRP A 123 -15.41 7.71 8.99
CA TRP A 123 -14.73 7.88 7.72
C TRP A 123 -15.74 8.11 6.61
N THR A 124 -15.33 8.85 5.58
CA THR A 124 -16.15 9.20 4.44
C THR A 124 -15.35 8.99 3.16
N LEU A 125 -15.92 8.26 2.21
CA LEU A 125 -15.37 8.12 0.86
C LEU A 125 -15.99 9.19 -0.05
N GLN A 126 -15.15 10.01 -0.65
CA GLN A 126 -15.56 10.98 -1.66
C GLN A 126 -14.93 10.61 -3.00
N ARG A 127 -15.79 10.40 -4.01
CA ARG A 127 -15.39 10.19 -5.39
C ARG A 127 -15.52 11.53 -6.14
N PRO A 128 -14.57 11.91 -7.00
CA PRO A 128 -14.75 13.07 -7.86
C PRO A 128 -16.00 12.87 -8.74
N PRO A 129 -16.73 13.94 -9.07
CA PRO A 129 -17.82 13.86 -10.03
C PRO A 129 -17.24 13.36 -11.34
N GLN A 130 -17.70 12.19 -11.80
CA GLN A 130 -17.36 11.70 -13.11
C GLN A 130 -18.09 12.61 -14.10
N PRO A 131 -17.40 13.27 -15.05
CA PRO A 131 -18.09 14.01 -16.08
C PRO A 131 -19.04 13.03 -16.76
N GLU A 132 -20.33 13.28 -16.60
CA GLU A 132 -21.38 12.54 -17.28
C GLU A 132 -21.03 12.58 -18.76
N ALA A 133 -20.77 11.42 -19.35
CA ALA A 133 -20.83 11.32 -20.79
C ALA A 133 -22.25 11.74 -21.15
N THR A 134 -22.38 12.95 -21.68
CA THR A 134 -23.59 13.50 -22.23
C THR A 134 -24.16 12.47 -23.20
N ALA A 135 -25.17 11.73 -22.74
CA ALA A 135 -26.04 10.98 -23.61
C ALA A 135 -26.94 11.98 -24.35
N THR A 136 -26.34 12.73 -25.27
CA THR A 136 -27.03 13.54 -26.27
C THR A 136 -26.44 13.20 -27.62
N ASP A 137 -26.58 11.93 -28.02
CA ASP A 137 -26.41 11.50 -29.40
C ASP A 137 -27.40 10.38 -29.73
N ALA A 138 -28.70 10.70 -29.59
CA ALA A 138 -29.80 9.85 -30.06
C ALA A 138 -31.07 10.65 -30.40
N ALA A 139 -30.94 11.90 -30.87
CA ALA A 139 -32.08 12.70 -31.32
C ALA A 139 -31.83 13.53 -32.59
N GLN A 140 -30.79 13.20 -33.37
CA GLN A 140 -30.69 13.69 -34.75
C GLN A 140 -31.09 12.56 -35.72
N ALA A 141 -32.40 12.35 -35.83
CA ALA A 141 -32.98 11.74 -37.01
C ALA A 141 -32.96 12.80 -38.14
N PRO A 142 -32.35 12.52 -39.31
CA PRO A 142 -32.34 13.47 -40.41
C PRO A 142 -33.75 13.61 -41.01
N ALA A 143 -34.12 14.87 -41.21
CA ALA A 143 -35.31 15.39 -41.89
C ALA A 143 -35.92 14.47 -42.96
N ALA A 144 -37.16 14.03 -42.72
CA ALA A 144 -38.06 13.57 -43.78
C ALA A 144 -38.67 14.78 -44.51
N LEU A 145 -38.61 14.72 -45.84
CA LEU A 145 -39.05 15.73 -46.82
C LEU A 145 -40.54 16.13 -46.70
N PRO A 146 -40.94 17.34 -47.16
CA PRO A 146 -42.31 17.85 -47.07
C PRO A 146 -43.28 17.15 -48.04
N PRO A 147 -44.61 17.24 -47.79
CA PRO A 147 -45.62 16.57 -48.62
C PRO A 147 -45.80 17.28 -49.96
N VAL A 148 -45.78 16.52 -51.05
CA VAL A 148 -46.20 16.97 -52.38
C VAL A 148 -47.71 16.77 -52.50
N ALA A 149 -48.43 17.86 -52.75
CA ALA A 149 -49.86 17.86 -53.03
C ALA A 149 -50.14 17.44 -54.49
N HIS A 150 -51.12 16.55 -54.67
CA HIS A 150 -51.96 16.44 -55.87
C HIS A 150 -53.33 15.87 -55.48
#